data_AF-A0A7G6Z2F1-F1
#
_entry.id   AF-A0A7G6Z2F1-F1
#
_cell.length_a   1.000
_cell.length_b   1.000
_cell.length_c   1.000
_cell.angle_alpha   90.00
_cell.angle_beta   90.00
_cell.angle_gamma   90.00
#
_symmetry.space_group_name_H-M   'P 1'
#
loop_
_entity.id
_entity.type
_entity.pdbx_description
1 polymer ?
#
loop_
_entity_poly.entity_id
_entity_poly.type
_entity_poly.pdbx_seq_one_letter_code
_entity_poly.pdbx_strand_id
1 'polypeptide(L)'
;MSVAPLVADASLGTAALLALGAALLVLNAVTVVVYALDKRAARRRTRRVPERTLLALGLIGGWPGALVAQRTLRHKTRKASFRRSFVLTVVLNVAVVGVVVALVLTPAD
;
A
#
# COMPACT_ATOMS: atom_id res chain seq x y z
N MET A 1 -40.24 8.17 -16.10
CA MET A 1 -39.30 8.08 -14.96
C MET A 1 -37.89 7.97 -15.53
N SER A 2 -37.14 9.08 -15.54
CA SER A 2 -35.81 9.13 -16.15
C SER A 2 -34.79 8.41 -15.27
N VAL A 3 -34.17 7.36 -15.80
CA VAL A 3 -33.10 6.59 -15.14
C VAL A 3 -31.73 7.30 -15.18
N ALA A 4 -31.64 8.46 -15.83
CA ALA A 4 -30.43 9.28 -15.97
C ALA A 4 -29.69 9.61 -14.65
N PRO A 5 -30.35 10.02 -13.54
CA PRO A 5 -29.64 10.31 -12.29
C PRO A 5 -29.02 9.04 -11.68
N LEU A 6 -29.73 7.90 -11.71
CA LEU A 6 -29.22 6.63 -11.20
C LEU A 6 -27.98 6.13 -11.97
N VAL A 7 -27.95 6.34 -13.29
CA VAL A 7 -26.80 5.99 -14.14
C VAL A 7 -25.62 6.94 -13.89
N ALA A 8 -25.88 8.23 -13.67
CA ALA A 8 -24.85 9.21 -13.34
C ALA A 8 -24.17 8.91 -11.99
N ASP A 9 -24.95 8.60 -10.95
CA ASP A 9 -24.44 8.26 -9.62
C ASP A 9 -23.61 6.96 -9.64
N ALA A 10 -24.05 5.95 -10.39
CA ALA A 10 -23.30 4.71 -10.59
C ALA A 10 -21.98 4.91 -11.38
N SER A 11 -21.98 5.81 -12.37
CA SER A 11 -20.79 6.14 -13.15
C SER A 11 -19.74 6.93 -12.34
N LEU A 12 -20.18 7.84 -11.46
CA LEU A 12 -19.32 8.56 -10.52
C LEU A 12 -18.67 7.61 -9.51
N GLY A 13 -19.43 6.65 -8.97
CA GLY A 13 -18.91 5.61 -8.10
C GLY A 13 -17.87 4.71 -8.79
N THR A 14 -18.14 4.32 -10.04
CA THR A 14 -17.21 3.51 -10.85
C THR A 14 -15.91 4.28 -11.14
N ALA A 15 -16.02 5.55 -11.51
CA ALA A 15 -14.85 6.40 -11.75
C ALA A 15 -14.01 6.61 -10.47
N ALA A 16 -14.65 6.79 -9.32
CA ALA A 16 -13.97 6.92 -8.03
C ALA A 16 -13.21 5.63 -7.66
N LEU A 17 -13.81 4.46 -7.88
CA LEU A 17 -13.15 3.17 -7.65
C LEU A 17 -11.94 2.96 -8.57
N LEU A 18 -12.06 3.31 -9.85
CA LEU A 18 -10.94 3.25 -10.80
C LEU A 18 -9.81 4.22 -10.44
N ALA A 19 -10.15 5.45 -10.05
CA ALA A 19 -9.18 6.45 -9.61
C ALA A 19 -8.44 6.01 -8.35
N LEU A 20 -9.15 5.44 -7.37
CA LEU A 20 -8.55 4.89 -6.16
C LEU A 20 -7.63 3.69 -6.47
N GLY A 21 -8.09 2.77 -7.32
CA GLY A 21 -7.28 1.63 -7.77
C GLY A 21 -6.01 2.06 -8.50
N ALA A 22 -6.11 3.06 -9.39
CA ALA A 22 -4.96 3.64 -10.08
C ALA A 22 -3.99 4.33 -9.10
N ALA A 23 -4.49 5.09 -8.13
CA ALA A 23 -3.67 5.71 -7.09
C ALA A 23 -2.91 4.67 -6.26
N LEU A 24 -3.55 3.57 -5.88
CA LEU A 24 -2.92 2.46 -5.16
C LEU A 24 -1.86 1.76 -6.02
N LEU A 25 -2.11 1.57 -7.32
CA LEU A 25 -1.12 1.00 -8.25
C LEU A 25 0.13 1.87 -8.35
N VAL A 26 -0.05 3.19 -8.50
CA VAL A 26 1.05 4.16 -8.53
C VAL A 26 1.83 4.14 -7.21
N LEU A 27 1.13 4.13 -6.07
CA LEU A 27 1.76 4.06 -4.75
C LEU A 27 2.61 2.79 -4.59
N ASN A 28 2.11 1.65 -5.08
CA ASN A 28 2.84 0.40 -5.09
C ASN A 28 4.09 0.44 -5.97
N ALA A 29 3.98 1.00 -7.18
CA ALA A 29 5.12 1.18 -8.08
C ALA A 29 6.19 2.10 -7.47
N VAL A 30 5.78 3.25 -6.91
CA VAL A 30 6.67 4.18 -6.20
C VAL A 30 7.37 3.46 -5.04
N THR A 31 6.64 2.65 -4.28
CA THR A 31 7.23 1.89 -3.17
C THR A 31 8.31 0.93 -3.64
N VAL A 32 8.10 0.21 -4.75
CA VAL A 32 9.12 -0.66 -5.34
C VAL A 32 10.35 0.13 -5.78
N VAL A 33 10.16 1.29 -6.42
CA VAL A 33 11.25 2.16 -6.87
C VAL A 33 12.08 2.68 -5.70
N VAL A 34 11.43 3.16 -4.62
CA VAL A 34 12.13 3.65 -3.43
C VAL A 34 12.98 2.54 -2.78
N TYR A 35 12.46 1.32 -2.71
CA TYR A 35 13.22 0.16 -2.23
C TYR A 35 14.41 -0.18 -3.16
N ALA A 36 14.23 -0.08 -4.48
CA ALA A 36 15.30 -0.29 -5.44
C ALA A 36 16.40 0.79 -5.35
N LEU A 37 16.01 2.05 -5.13
CA LEU A 37 16.92 3.17 -4.89
C LEU A 37 17.71 2.98 -3.58
N ASP A 38 17.07 2.53 -2.49
CA ASP A 38 17.77 2.21 -1.23
C ASP A 38 18.85 1.13 -1.45
N LYS A 39 18.55 0.08 -2.23
CA LYS A 39 19.54 -0.95 -2.59
C LYS A 39 20.68 -0.38 -3.44
N ARG A 40 20.38 0.48 -4.41
CA ARG A 40 21.42 1.17 -5.22
C ARG A 40 22.30 2.07 -4.36
N ALA A 41 21.71 2.82 -3.44
CA ALA A 41 22.43 3.66 -2.49
C ALA A 41 23.34 2.84 -1.56
N ALA A 42 22.87 1.67 -1.10
CA ALA A 42 23.68 0.75 -0.31
C ALA A 42 24.91 0.22 -1.07
N ARG A 43 24.79 -0.03 -2.38
CA ARG A 43 25.92 -0.46 -3.24
C ARG A 43 26.90 0.68 -3.51
N ARG A 44 26.40 1.91 -3.69
CA ARG A 44 27.21 3.10 -4.00
C ARG A 44 27.78 3.81 -2.77
N ARG A 45 27.55 3.27 -1.55
CA ARG A 45 27.88 3.92 -0.26
C ARG A 45 27.35 5.36 -0.14
N THR A 46 26.25 5.67 -0.81
CA THR A 46 25.60 6.98 -0.71
C THR A 46 24.57 6.98 0.43
N ARG A 47 23.96 8.14 0.71
CA ARG A 47 22.94 8.31 1.74
C ARG A 47 21.79 7.30 1.54
N ARG A 48 21.58 6.43 2.52
CA ARG A 48 20.51 5.42 2.53
C ARG A 48 19.16 6.05 2.86
N VAL A 49 18.07 5.43 2.40
CA VAL A 49 16.72 5.87 2.73
C VAL A 49 16.43 5.50 4.19
N PRO A 50 15.93 6.44 5.01
CA PRO A 50 15.65 6.16 6.41
C PRO A 50 14.50 5.14 6.54
N GLU A 51 14.62 4.21 7.49
CA GLU A 51 13.69 3.08 7.66
C GLU A 51 12.24 3.54 7.86
N ARG A 52 12.03 4.69 8.52
CA ARG A 52 10.71 5.33 8.70
C ARG A 52 9.98 5.63 7.39
N THR A 53 10.68 6.04 6.33
CA THR A 53 10.05 6.35 5.04
C THR A 53 9.56 5.09 4.35
N LEU A 54 10.33 4.00 4.46
CA LEU A 54 9.95 2.70 3.90
C LEU A 54 8.74 2.11 4.63
N LEU A 55 8.65 2.32 5.95
CA LEU A 55 7.51 1.91 6.76
C LEU A 55 6.27 2.77 6.49
N ALA A 56 6.44 4.09 6.35
CA ALA A 56 5.34 4.99 6.00
C ALA A 56 4.72 4.61 4.65
N LEU A 57 5.53 4.33 3.62
CA LEU A 57 5.02 3.86 2.32
C LEU A 57 4.22 2.56 2.44
N GLY A 58 4.66 1.62 3.27
CA GLY A 58 3.90 0.40 3.57
C GLY A 58 2.57 0.69 4.26
N LEU A 59 2.57 1.61 5.24
CA LEU A 59 1.39 1.98 6.02
C LEU A 59 0.30 2.64 5.17
N ILE A 60 0.67 3.50 4.21
CA ILE A 60 -0.27 4.27 3.38
C ILE A 60 -0.93 3.40 2.28
N GLY A 61 -0.50 2.14 2.11
CA GLY A 61 -1.08 1.21 1.14
C GLY A 61 -0.09 0.63 0.12
N GLY A 62 1.20 0.99 0.21
CA GLY A 62 2.28 0.42 -0.60
C GLY A 62 2.78 -0.94 -0.11
N TRP A 63 2.12 -1.57 0.87
CA TRP A 63 2.55 -2.83 1.47
C TRP A 63 2.72 -4.00 0.45
N PRO A 64 1.89 -4.14 -0.61
CA PRO A 64 2.10 -5.18 -1.63
C PRO A 64 3.40 -4.93 -2.42
N GLY A 65 3.63 -3.70 -2.85
CA GLY A 65 4.83 -3.27 -3.56
C GLY A 65 6.08 -3.39 -2.70
N ALA A 66 5.99 -3.05 -1.41
CA ALA A 66 7.06 -3.28 -0.44
C ALA A 66 7.37 -4.77 -0.27
N LEU A 67 6.36 -5.64 -0.22
CA LEU A 67 6.56 -7.09 -0.12
C LEU A 67 7.25 -7.65 -1.38
N VAL A 68 6.80 -7.23 -2.56
CA VAL A 68 7.43 -7.59 -3.84
C VAL A 68 8.88 -7.11 -3.87
N ALA A 69 9.14 -5.86 -3.50
CA ALA A 69 10.48 -5.29 -3.48
C ALA A 69 11.40 -6.01 -2.47
N GLN A 70 10.91 -6.36 -1.28
CA GLN A 70 11.69 -7.12 -0.30
C GLN A 70 12.08 -8.52 -0.84
N ARG A 71 11.15 -9.20 -1.53
CA ARG A 71 11.39 -10.54 -2.12
C ARG A 71 12.36 -10.48 -3.30
N THR A 72 12.15 -9.56 -4.25
CA THR A 72 12.98 -9.46 -5.47
C THR A 72 14.37 -8.88 -5.18
N LEU A 73 14.45 -7.88 -4.31
CA LEU A 73 15.71 -7.21 -4.02
C LEU A 73 16.55 -7.96 -2.98
N ARG A 74 15.99 -8.94 -2.25
CA ARG A 74 16.66 -9.67 -1.15
C ARG A 74 17.45 -8.72 -0.23
N HIS A 75 16.91 -7.52 -0.04
CA HIS A 75 17.58 -6.42 0.64
C HIS A 75 16.88 -6.20 1.98
N LYS A 76 17.64 -6.14 3.08
CA LYS A 76 17.15 -5.96 4.46
C LYS A 76 16.18 -7.02 5.02
N THR A 77 16.12 -8.23 4.47
CA THR A 77 15.35 -9.36 5.04
C THR A 77 15.90 -9.89 6.38
N ARG A 78 17.16 -9.58 6.71
CA ARG A 78 17.84 -10.06 7.93
C ARG A 78 17.72 -9.13 9.15
N LYS A 79 17.35 -7.86 8.99
CA LYS A 79 17.18 -6.94 10.14
C LYS A 79 15.83 -7.22 10.80
N ALA A 80 15.86 -7.91 11.94
CA ALA A 80 14.65 -8.31 12.68
C ALA A 80 13.81 -7.11 13.17
N SER A 81 14.42 -5.93 13.38
CA SER A 81 13.70 -4.69 13.71
C SER A 81 12.80 -4.23 12.55
N PHE A 82 13.36 -4.17 11.35
CA PHE A 82 12.65 -3.73 10.14
C PHE A 82 11.52 -4.70 9.76
N ARG A 83 11.77 -6.01 9.85
CA ARG A 83 10.75 -7.03 9.59
C ARG A 83 9.57 -6.92 10.54
N ARG A 84 9.82 -6.69 11.84
CA ARG A 84 8.76 -6.52 12.85
C ARG A 84 7.91 -5.29 12.55
N SER A 85 8.52 -4.15 12.28
CA SER A 85 7.78 -2.93 11.93
C SER A 85 7.00 -3.06 10.63
N PHE A 86 7.54 -3.77 9.62
CA PHE A 86 6.83 -4.03 8.38
C PHE A 86 5.61 -4.96 8.58
N VAL A 87 5.77 -6.05 9.33
CA VAL A 87 4.66 -6.93 9.68
C VAL A 87 3.60 -6.17 10.47
N LEU A 88 3.99 -5.28 11.39
CA LEU A 88 3.07 -4.42 12.11
C LEU A 88 2.25 -3.55 11.15
N THR A 89 2.88 -2.90 10.16
CA THR A 89 2.16 -2.09 9.16
C THR A 89 1.19 -2.90 8.29
N VAL A 90 1.55 -4.14 7.96
CA VAL A 90 0.67 -5.06 7.20
C VAL A 90 -0.52 -5.49 8.07
N VAL A 91 -0.28 -5.90 9.32
CA VAL A 91 -1.34 -6.29 10.26
C VAL A 91 -2.30 -5.13 10.51
N LEU A 92 -1.77 -3.91 10.67
CA LEU A 92 -2.61 -2.72 10.85
C LEU A 92 -3.49 -2.46 9.62
N ASN A 93 -2.94 -2.56 8.41
CA ASN A 93 -3.71 -2.41 7.17
C ASN A 93 -4.80 -3.49 7.04
N VAL A 94 -4.44 -4.76 7.30
CA VAL A 94 -5.41 -5.87 7.26
C VAL A 94 -6.48 -5.72 8.32
N ALA A 95 -6.14 -5.27 9.53
CA ALA A 95 -7.11 -5.01 10.60
C ALA A 95 -8.06 -3.87 10.22
N VAL A 96 -7.55 -2.76 9.67
CA VAL A 96 -8.39 -1.65 9.20
C VAL A 96 -9.32 -2.10 8.08
N VAL A 97 -8.80 -2.81 7.07
CA VAL A 97 -9.62 -3.36 5.99
C VAL A 97 -10.65 -4.34 6.54
N GLY A 98 -10.26 -5.23 7.45
CA GLY A 98 -11.17 -6.18 8.09
C GLY A 98 -12.27 -5.50 8.90
N VAL A 99 -11.97 -4.43 9.63
CA VAL A 99 -12.95 -3.63 10.38
C VAL A 99 -13.88 -2.89 9.42
N VAL A 100 -13.36 -2.28 8.36
CA VAL A 100 -14.19 -1.60 7.34
C VAL A 100 -15.10 -2.61 6.65
N VAL A 101 -14.57 -3.75 6.23
CA VAL A 101 -15.35 -4.84 5.63
C VAL A 101 -16.37 -5.37 6.62
N ALA A 102 -16.01 -5.58 7.88
CA ALA A 102 -16.95 -6.00 8.92
C ALA A 102 -18.06 -4.96 9.12
N LEU A 103 -17.74 -3.67 9.23
CA LEU A 103 -18.73 -2.59 9.36
C LEU A 103 -19.65 -2.48 8.14
N VAL A 104 -19.14 -2.77 6.94
CA VAL A 104 -19.92 -2.80 5.70
C VAL A 104 -20.76 -4.07 5.59
N LEU A 105 -20.28 -5.20 6.11
CA LEU A 105 -20.93 -6.51 6.04
C LEU A 105 -21.80 -6.86 7.24
N THR A 106 -21.68 -6.19 8.38
CA THR A 106 -22.65 -6.24 9.48
C THR A 106 -23.79 -5.32 9.10
N PRO A 107 -24.91 -5.88 8.63
CA PRO A 107 -26.12 -5.10 8.47
C PRO A 107 -26.53 -4.66 9.87
N ALA A 108 -26.97 -3.41 10.00
CA ALA A 108 -27.53 -2.91 11.25
C ALA A 108 -28.93 -3.51 11.43
N ASP A 109 -29.00 -4.79 11.80
CA ASP A 109 -30.24 -5.49 12.17
C ASP A 109 -30.03 -6.30 13.46
#